data_AF-A0A961S551-F1
#
_entry.id   AF-A0A961S551-F1
#
_cell.length_a   1.000
_cell.length_b   1.000
_cell.length_c   1.000
_cell.angle_alpha   90.00
_cell.angle_beta   90.00
_cell.angle_gamma   90.00
#
_symmetry.space_group_name_H-M   'P 1'
#
loop_
_entity.id
_entity.type
_entity.pdbx_description
1 polymer ?
#
loop_
_entity_poly.entity_id
_entity_poly.type
_entity_poly.pdbx_seq_one_letter_code
_entity_poly.pdbx_strand_id
1 'polypeptide(L)'
;MAEFSLPKNSKVQQGKVWPKPTGKRLRDFKIYRWNPDDGKNPQVDTYTVDMDKCGPMVLDALIKIKNEQDPTLTFRRSCREGICGSCAMNIDGTNTLACLKSCDDVKGDVRIYPLPHMPVVKDLVPDLTRFYAQHRSIEPWLKTTTPEPQTEWRQSHEDRAKLDGLYECILCACCSTSCPSYWWNGDRYLGPAVLLQAYRWLIDSRDEATGERLD
;
A
#
# COMPACT_ATOMS: atom_id res chain seq x y z
N MET A 1 18.89 10.88 -24.39
CA MET A 1 19.20 11.82 -23.30
C MET A 1 18.21 11.55 -22.19
N ALA A 2 18.68 11.31 -20.96
CA ALA A 2 17.76 11.18 -19.83
C ALA A 2 17.07 12.54 -19.59
N GLU A 3 15.75 12.54 -19.54
CA GLU A 3 14.96 13.73 -19.27
C GLU A 3 14.96 13.94 -17.74
N PHE A 4 15.73 14.93 -17.26
CA PHE A 4 15.88 15.22 -15.84
C PHE A 4 14.81 16.18 -15.30
N SER A 5 13.92 16.68 -16.16
CA SER A 5 12.78 17.47 -15.71
C SER A 5 11.69 16.54 -15.20
N LEU A 6 11.35 16.72 -13.92
CA LEU A 6 10.15 16.14 -13.34
C LEU A 6 8.92 16.46 -14.21
N PRO A 7 8.00 15.50 -14.43
CA PRO A 7 6.77 15.74 -15.19
C PRO A 7 6.02 17.00 -14.76
N LYS A 8 5.22 17.55 -15.68
CA LYS A 8 4.28 18.61 -15.33
C LYS A 8 3.36 18.06 -14.22
N ASN A 9 3.26 18.77 -13.09
CA ASN A 9 2.50 18.38 -11.88
C ASN A 9 3.18 17.38 -10.92
N SER A 10 4.51 17.30 -10.88
CA SER A 10 5.20 16.41 -9.93
C SER A 10 6.15 17.11 -8.96
N LYS A 11 6.11 18.45 -8.86
CA LYS A 11 6.85 19.21 -7.84
C LYS A 11 5.98 19.40 -6.61
N VAL A 12 6.32 18.75 -5.51
CA VAL A 12 5.59 18.90 -4.25
C VAL A 12 5.85 20.30 -3.66
N GLN A 13 4.79 21.08 -3.48
CA GLN A 13 4.83 22.44 -2.93
C GLN A 13 4.47 22.46 -1.44
N GLN A 14 4.76 23.59 -0.78
CA GLN A 14 4.22 23.84 0.55
C GLN A 14 2.71 24.12 0.42
N GLY A 15 1.90 23.36 1.17
CA GLY A 15 0.45 23.47 1.16
C GLY A 15 -0.11 24.32 2.30
N LYS A 16 -1.38 24.11 2.60
CA LYS A 16 -2.13 24.83 3.63
C LYS A 16 -1.71 24.36 5.02
N VAL A 17 -1.58 25.29 5.95
CA VAL A 17 -1.53 25.00 7.40
C VAL A 17 -2.92 25.20 7.97
N TRP A 18 -3.50 24.13 8.50
CA TRP A 18 -4.85 24.16 9.07
C TRP A 18 -4.84 24.75 10.49
N PRO A 19 -5.96 25.38 10.93
CA PRO A 19 -6.05 25.96 12.27
C PRO A 19 -5.78 24.93 13.36
N LYS A 20 -5.01 25.32 14.38
CA LYS A 20 -4.68 24.45 15.51
C LYS A 20 -5.89 24.29 16.44
N PRO A 21 -6.23 23.07 16.88
CA PRO A 21 -7.28 22.86 17.86
C PRO A 21 -6.83 23.31 19.26
N THR A 22 -7.79 23.52 20.15
CA THR A 22 -7.53 23.75 21.58
C THR A 22 -7.27 22.40 22.27
N GLY A 23 -5.99 22.12 22.54
CA GLY A 23 -5.54 20.85 23.13
C GLY A 23 -4.15 20.96 23.74
N LYS A 24 -3.78 19.99 24.60
CA LYS A 24 -2.47 19.95 25.27
C LYS A 24 -1.47 19.10 24.50
N ARG A 25 -1.86 17.90 24.08
CA ARG A 25 -1.01 16.98 23.32
C ARG A 25 -1.24 17.16 21.81
N LEU A 26 -0.77 18.28 21.29
CA LEU A 26 -0.90 18.62 19.88
C LEU A 26 0.18 17.92 19.04
N ARG A 27 -0.23 17.44 17.87
CA ARG A 27 0.67 16.81 16.91
C ARG A 27 0.37 17.22 15.49
N ASP A 28 1.42 17.55 14.75
CA ASP A 28 1.31 17.94 13.34
C ASP A 28 1.44 16.72 12.42
N PHE A 29 0.50 16.64 11.47
CA PHE A 29 0.46 15.66 10.40
C PHE A 29 0.68 16.40 9.08
N LYS A 30 1.76 16.06 8.39
CA LYS A 30 2.18 16.64 7.11
C LYS A 30 1.76 15.69 6.00
N ILE A 31 0.64 15.99 5.33
CA ILE A 31 -0.04 15.06 4.44
C ILE A 31 0.07 15.53 3.00
N TYR A 32 0.52 14.64 2.12
CA TYR A 32 0.46 14.83 0.68
C TYR A 32 -0.98 15.05 0.21
N ARG A 33 -1.19 16.12 -0.56
CA ARG A 33 -2.47 16.49 -1.16
C ARG A 33 -2.30 16.66 -2.66
N TRP A 34 -3.25 16.15 -3.42
CA TRP A 34 -3.34 16.40 -4.85
C TRP A 34 -4.74 16.14 -5.37
N ASN A 35 -5.25 17.04 -6.21
CA ASN A 35 -6.55 16.92 -6.85
C ASN A 35 -6.38 16.96 -8.37
N PRO A 36 -6.83 15.94 -9.12
CA PRO A 36 -6.70 15.95 -10.59
C PRO A 36 -7.49 17.08 -11.25
N ASP A 37 -8.53 17.59 -10.59
CA ASP A 37 -9.51 18.51 -11.18
C ASP A 37 -9.09 19.99 -11.17
N ASP A 38 -8.03 20.37 -10.44
CA ASP A 38 -7.65 21.78 -10.25
C ASP A 38 -6.42 22.23 -11.05
N GLY A 39 -5.77 21.29 -11.75
CA GLY A 39 -4.57 21.54 -12.56
C GLY A 39 -3.33 21.98 -11.78
N LYS A 40 -3.32 21.86 -10.45
CA LYS A 40 -2.20 22.27 -9.60
C LYS A 40 -1.19 21.14 -9.40
N ASN A 41 0.00 21.54 -8.98
CA ASN A 41 0.99 20.61 -8.46
C ASN A 41 0.52 20.04 -7.10
N PRO A 42 1.00 18.84 -6.72
CA PRO A 42 0.84 18.32 -5.38
C PRO A 42 1.42 19.27 -4.34
N GLN A 43 0.88 19.20 -3.12
CA GLN A 43 1.34 19.99 -2.00
C GLN A 43 1.36 19.17 -0.71
N VAL A 44 2.01 19.68 0.33
CA VAL A 44 1.95 19.11 1.68
C VAL A 44 1.19 20.04 2.59
N ASP A 45 0.00 19.61 2.99
CA ASP A 45 -0.80 20.31 4.00
C ASP A 45 -0.38 19.89 5.39
N THR A 46 -0.47 20.80 6.35
CA THR A 46 -0.21 20.54 7.76
C THR A 46 -1.51 20.59 8.55
N TYR A 47 -1.84 19.49 9.23
CA TYR A 47 -3.00 19.35 10.11
C TYR A 47 -2.52 19.14 11.54
N THR A 48 -3.02 19.92 12.48
CA THR A 48 -2.72 19.70 13.90
C THR A 48 -3.87 18.91 14.52
N VAL A 49 -3.54 17.83 15.23
CA VAL A 49 -4.51 16.97 15.92
C VAL A 49 -4.20 16.95 17.42
N ASP A 50 -5.25 17.08 18.22
CA ASP A 50 -5.19 16.82 19.67
C ASP A 50 -5.20 15.30 19.91
N MET A 51 -4.06 14.74 20.27
CA MET A 51 -3.86 13.30 20.43
C MET A 51 -4.56 12.75 21.68
N ASP A 52 -4.97 13.59 22.63
CA ASP A 52 -5.78 13.16 23.78
C ASP A 52 -7.23 12.85 23.36
N LYS A 53 -7.64 13.29 22.16
CA LYS A 53 -8.96 13.08 21.54
C LYS A 53 -8.88 12.31 20.22
N CYS A 54 -7.82 11.54 20.04
CA CYS A 54 -7.58 10.74 18.84
C CYS A 54 -7.15 9.33 19.24
N GLY A 55 -7.50 8.34 18.41
CA GLY A 55 -6.98 6.99 18.57
C GLY A 55 -5.47 6.94 18.35
N PRO A 56 -4.80 5.86 18.78
CA PRO A 56 -3.34 5.78 18.77
C PRO A 56 -2.76 5.62 17.36
N MET A 57 -3.53 5.10 16.39
CA MET A 57 -3.01 4.74 15.08
C MET A 57 -3.07 5.92 14.10
N VAL A 58 -2.15 5.95 13.13
CA VAL A 58 -2.15 6.99 12.08
C VAL A 58 -3.47 7.00 11.30
N LEU A 59 -4.11 5.85 11.12
CA LEU A 59 -5.45 5.79 10.50
C LEU A 59 -6.50 6.55 11.31
N ASP A 60 -6.46 6.52 12.64
CA ASP A 60 -7.41 7.25 13.48
C ASP A 60 -7.26 8.76 13.28
N ALA A 61 -6.01 9.24 13.19
CA ALA A 61 -5.71 10.64 12.87
C ALA A 61 -6.21 11.04 11.49
N LEU A 62 -5.99 10.21 10.45
CA LEU A 62 -6.50 10.47 9.10
C LEU A 62 -8.04 10.56 9.05
N ILE A 63 -8.73 9.64 9.75
CA ILE A 63 -10.19 9.66 9.86
C ILE A 63 -10.67 10.91 10.60
N LYS A 64 -10.01 11.27 11.71
CA LYS A 64 -10.34 12.47 12.49
C LYS A 64 -10.16 13.75 11.66
N ILE A 65 -9.03 13.88 10.96
CA ILE A 65 -8.75 15.01 10.06
C ILE A 65 -9.84 15.11 9.00
N LYS A 66 -10.18 13.99 8.34
CA LYS A 66 -11.24 14.00 7.32
C LYS A 66 -12.60 14.42 7.87
N ASN A 67 -12.98 13.92 9.05
CA ASN A 67 -14.31 14.14 9.60
C ASN A 67 -14.46 15.54 10.22
N GLU A 68 -13.40 16.10 10.80
CA GLU A 68 -13.50 17.29 11.65
C GLU A 68 -12.79 18.52 11.09
N GLN A 69 -11.81 18.35 10.17
CA GLN A 69 -11.00 19.46 9.65
C GLN A 69 -11.17 19.64 8.14
N ASP A 70 -11.01 18.56 7.37
CA ASP A 70 -11.01 18.61 5.91
C ASP A 70 -11.69 17.40 5.27
N PRO A 71 -13.00 17.51 4.97
CA PRO A 71 -13.76 16.45 4.31
C PRO A 71 -13.23 16.06 2.92
N THR A 72 -12.39 16.88 2.28
CA THR A 72 -11.83 16.60 0.95
C THR A 72 -10.67 15.61 0.97
N LEU A 73 -10.04 15.40 2.14
CA LEU A 73 -8.93 14.45 2.29
C LEU A 73 -9.37 13.03 1.89
N THR A 74 -8.65 12.42 0.96
CA THR A 74 -9.00 11.12 0.39
C THR A 74 -7.91 10.06 0.63
N PHE A 75 -8.29 8.91 1.15
CA PHE A 75 -7.43 7.75 1.38
C PHE A 75 -8.25 6.45 1.41
N ARG A 76 -7.61 5.31 1.17
CA ARG A 76 -8.25 3.98 1.24
C ARG A 76 -8.11 3.38 2.64
N ARG A 77 -9.18 2.74 3.12
CA ARG A 77 -9.26 2.04 4.42
C ARG A 77 -10.45 1.08 4.44
N SER A 78 -10.36 0.00 5.24
CA SER A 78 -11.49 -0.90 5.51
C SER A 78 -11.41 -1.54 6.91
N CYS A 79 -10.60 -2.59 7.09
CA CYS A 79 -10.65 -3.48 8.27
C CYS A 79 -10.42 -2.80 9.62
N ARG A 80 -9.28 -2.09 9.78
CA ARG A 80 -8.70 -1.51 11.03
C ARG A 80 -7.75 -2.41 11.82
N GLU A 81 -7.61 -3.68 11.44
CA GLU A 81 -6.75 -4.65 12.13
C GLU A 81 -5.60 -5.17 11.24
N GLY A 82 -5.36 -4.54 10.09
CA GLY A 82 -4.17 -4.80 9.28
C GLY A 82 -4.26 -5.98 8.31
N ILE A 83 -5.46 -6.53 8.08
CA ILE A 83 -5.64 -7.73 7.24
C ILE A 83 -6.03 -7.43 5.78
N CYS A 84 -6.69 -6.30 5.50
CA CYS A 84 -7.22 -6.04 4.14
C CYS A 84 -6.22 -5.36 3.18
N GLY A 85 -5.08 -4.91 3.68
CA GLY A 85 -4.04 -4.23 2.89
C GLY A 85 -4.36 -2.83 2.34
N SER A 86 -5.62 -2.37 2.44
CA SER A 86 -6.08 -1.17 1.70
C SER A 86 -5.47 0.17 2.17
N CYS A 87 -5.04 0.28 3.43
CA CYS A 87 -4.50 1.51 4.00
C CYS A 87 -2.97 1.61 3.91
N ALA A 88 -2.38 0.93 2.93
CA ALA A 88 -0.97 1.00 2.62
C ALA A 88 -0.59 2.40 2.13
N MET A 89 0.42 2.99 2.75
CA MET A 89 0.95 4.31 2.41
C MET A 89 2.37 4.46 2.97
N ASN A 90 3.07 5.54 2.60
CA ASN A 90 4.36 5.86 3.18
C ASN A 90 4.16 6.79 4.39
N ILE A 91 4.58 6.32 5.57
CA ILE A 91 4.50 7.07 6.83
C ILE A 91 5.91 7.26 7.37
N ASP A 92 6.32 8.51 7.48
CA ASP A 92 7.65 8.95 7.91
C ASP A 92 8.80 8.20 7.18
N GLY A 93 8.67 8.11 5.86
CA GLY A 93 9.68 7.49 4.99
C GLY A 93 9.53 5.97 4.83
N THR A 94 8.67 5.30 5.60
CA THR A 94 8.50 3.84 5.54
C THR A 94 7.12 3.44 5.02
N ASN A 95 7.07 2.50 4.07
CA ASN A 95 5.81 1.91 3.62
C ASN A 95 5.24 1.01 4.72
N THR A 96 4.01 1.29 5.15
CA THR A 96 3.33 0.50 6.18
C THR A 96 1.82 0.65 6.06
N LEU A 97 1.06 -0.03 6.94
CA LEU A 97 -0.38 0.09 7.04
C LEU A 97 -0.73 1.16 8.08
N ALA A 98 -1.50 2.17 7.69
CA ALA A 98 -1.88 3.24 8.60
C ALA A 98 -2.65 2.76 9.84
N CYS A 99 -3.36 1.63 9.75
CA CYS A 99 -4.09 1.06 10.89
C CYS A 99 -3.21 0.31 11.89
N LEU A 100 -1.96 -0.01 11.54
CA LEU A 100 -1.00 -0.68 12.43
C LEU A 100 0.14 0.24 12.87
N LYS A 101 0.34 1.37 12.19
CA LYS A 101 1.37 2.34 12.55
C LYS A 101 0.87 3.20 13.70
N SER A 102 1.44 3.01 14.89
CA SER A 102 1.21 3.90 16.03
C SER A 102 1.76 5.29 15.71
N CYS A 103 1.02 6.33 16.09
CA CYS A 103 1.53 7.69 16.03
C CYS A 103 2.80 7.81 16.90
N ASP A 104 2.83 7.15 18.06
CA ASP A 104 3.94 7.26 19.02
C ASP A 104 5.25 6.64 18.52
N ASP A 105 5.20 5.80 17.47
CA ASP A 105 6.41 5.27 16.81
C ASP A 105 7.11 6.29 15.91
N VAL A 106 6.46 7.42 15.62
CA VAL A 106 7.02 8.50 14.81
C VAL A 106 7.53 9.59 15.75
N LYS A 107 8.70 10.17 15.48
CA LYS A 107 9.24 11.27 16.29
C LYS A 107 8.83 12.61 15.68
N GLY A 108 8.16 13.46 16.46
CA GLY A 108 7.68 14.76 16.00
C GLY A 108 6.57 14.64 14.96
N ASP A 109 6.63 15.49 13.92
CA ASP A 109 5.62 15.57 12.86
C ASP A 109 5.48 14.25 12.10
N VAL A 110 4.23 13.84 11.84
CA VAL A 110 3.94 12.63 11.06
C VAL A 110 3.82 13.00 9.59
N ARG A 111 4.80 12.60 8.77
CA ARG A 111 4.75 12.79 7.32
C ARG A 111 4.05 11.63 6.65
N ILE A 112 3.06 11.92 5.79
CA ILE A 112 2.25 10.90 5.13
C ILE A 112 2.20 11.18 3.63
N TYR A 113 2.63 10.19 2.84
CA TYR A 113 2.66 10.23 1.39
C TYR A 113 1.94 8.98 0.83
N PRO A 114 1.41 9.03 -0.41
CA PRO A 114 0.94 7.83 -1.09
C PRO A 114 2.08 6.80 -1.24
N LEU A 115 1.74 5.56 -1.60
CA LEU A 115 2.77 4.57 -1.90
C LEU A 115 3.74 5.10 -2.98
N PRO A 116 5.06 4.96 -2.79
CA PRO A 116 6.04 5.52 -3.71
C PRO A 116 5.93 4.95 -5.12
N HIS A 117 6.29 5.79 -6.09
CA HIS A 117 6.46 5.41 -7.50
C HIS A 117 5.22 4.77 -8.15
N MET A 118 4.03 5.13 -7.67
CA MET A 118 2.75 4.81 -8.29
C MET A 118 2.12 6.12 -8.80
N PRO A 119 1.41 6.11 -9.94
CA PRO A 119 0.54 7.21 -10.31
C PRO A 119 -0.46 7.49 -9.19
N VAL A 120 -0.70 8.75 -8.88
CA VAL A 120 -1.66 9.13 -7.84
C VAL A 120 -2.98 9.48 -8.50
N VAL A 121 -4.07 8.88 -8.02
CA VAL A 121 -5.43 9.20 -8.47
C VAL A 121 -5.95 10.45 -7.75
N LYS A 122 -5.76 10.52 -6.42
CA LYS A 122 -6.10 11.68 -5.58
C LYS A 122 -5.47 11.53 -4.20
N ASP A 123 -4.90 12.58 -3.63
CA ASP A 123 -4.33 12.57 -2.27
C ASP A 123 -3.46 11.32 -1.98
N LEU A 124 -3.87 10.47 -1.03
CA LEU A 124 -3.15 9.26 -0.61
C LEU A 124 -3.60 8.00 -1.37
N VAL A 125 -4.29 8.16 -2.51
CA VAL A 125 -4.86 7.08 -3.30
C VAL A 125 -4.00 6.83 -4.55
N PRO A 126 -3.11 5.83 -4.54
CA PRO A 126 -2.37 5.44 -5.73
C PRO A 126 -3.25 4.64 -6.71
N ASP A 127 -2.84 4.58 -7.96
CA ASP A 127 -3.36 3.64 -8.95
C ASP A 127 -2.64 2.29 -8.79
N LEU A 128 -3.41 1.22 -8.53
CA LEU A 128 -2.91 -0.14 -8.36
C LEU A 128 -3.24 -1.06 -9.55
N THR A 129 -3.75 -0.51 -10.65
CA THR A 129 -4.17 -1.27 -11.84
C THR A 129 -3.06 -2.18 -12.35
N ARG A 130 -1.84 -1.66 -12.48
CA ARG A 130 -0.67 -2.44 -12.91
C ARG A 130 -0.31 -3.54 -11.91
N PHE A 131 -0.29 -3.22 -10.62
CA PHE A 131 0.03 -4.19 -9.58
C PHE A 131 -0.91 -5.41 -9.64
N TYR A 132 -2.21 -5.17 -9.80
CA TYR A 132 -3.19 -6.26 -9.95
C TYR A 132 -3.10 -6.96 -11.31
N ALA A 133 -2.76 -6.26 -12.39
CA ALA A 133 -2.54 -6.88 -13.69
C ALA A 133 -1.35 -7.87 -13.65
N GLN A 134 -0.25 -7.50 -13.00
CA GLN A 134 0.90 -8.40 -12.79
C GLN A 134 0.56 -9.57 -11.86
N HIS A 135 -0.23 -9.35 -10.81
CA HIS A 135 -0.71 -10.46 -9.98
C HIS A 135 -1.60 -11.42 -10.77
N ARG A 136 -2.44 -10.91 -11.67
CA ARG A 136 -3.26 -11.76 -12.55
C ARG A 136 -2.42 -12.54 -13.56
N SER A 137 -1.31 -11.97 -14.06
CA SER A 137 -0.49 -12.60 -15.10
C SER A 137 0.26 -13.85 -14.63
N ILE A 138 0.42 -14.05 -13.33
CA ILE A 138 1.01 -15.28 -12.77
C ILE A 138 -0.03 -16.40 -12.57
N GLU A 139 -1.27 -16.16 -12.98
CA GLU A 139 -2.39 -17.08 -12.89
C GLU A 139 -2.55 -17.70 -11.49
N PRO A 140 -2.90 -16.89 -10.47
CA PRO A 140 -2.80 -17.26 -9.07
C PRO A 140 -3.99 -18.11 -8.60
N TRP A 141 -4.21 -19.25 -9.26
CA TRP A 141 -5.18 -20.27 -8.93
C TRP A 141 -4.54 -21.66 -9.12
N LEU A 142 -5.13 -22.68 -8.49
CA LEU A 142 -4.64 -24.06 -8.60
C LEU A 142 -4.83 -24.58 -10.02
N LYS A 143 -3.77 -25.14 -10.62
CA LYS A 143 -3.81 -25.76 -11.94
C LYS A 143 -3.50 -27.25 -11.84
N THR A 144 -4.41 -28.08 -12.33
CA THR A 144 -4.23 -29.54 -12.38
C THR A 144 -4.59 -30.07 -13.77
N THR A 145 -3.84 -31.05 -14.23
CA THR A 145 -4.18 -31.91 -15.37
C THR A 145 -4.88 -33.18 -14.90
N THR A 146 -4.58 -33.64 -13.69
CA THR A 146 -5.30 -34.72 -13.01
C THR A 146 -6.77 -34.32 -12.81
N PRO A 147 -7.73 -35.21 -13.13
CA PRO A 147 -9.15 -34.98 -12.87
C PRO A 147 -9.42 -34.70 -11.39
N GLU A 148 -10.39 -33.82 -11.12
CA GLU A 148 -10.78 -33.48 -9.75
C GLU A 148 -11.21 -34.75 -8.98
N PRO A 149 -10.62 -35.00 -7.79
CA PRO A 149 -10.99 -36.17 -6.98
C PRO A 149 -12.43 -36.08 -6.47
N GLN A 150 -13.00 -37.23 -6.08
CA GLN A 150 -14.34 -37.30 -5.47
C GLN A 150 -14.41 -36.64 -4.08
N THR A 151 -13.26 -36.41 -3.45
CA THR A 151 -13.09 -35.78 -2.13
C THR A 151 -12.04 -34.67 -2.23
N GLU A 152 -11.51 -34.18 -1.11
CA GLU A 152 -10.44 -33.17 -1.12
C GLU A 152 -9.13 -33.64 -1.77
N TRP A 153 -8.39 -32.68 -2.33
CA TRP A 153 -7.00 -32.87 -2.72
C TRP A 153 -6.14 -33.22 -1.50
N ARG A 154 -5.41 -34.33 -1.58
CA ARG A 154 -4.50 -34.74 -0.50
C ARG A 154 -3.24 -33.89 -0.51
N GLN A 155 -2.83 -33.45 0.68
CA GLN A 155 -1.58 -32.72 0.90
C GLN A 155 -1.03 -33.14 2.26
N SER A 156 0.28 -33.41 2.34
CA SER A 156 0.92 -33.75 3.63
C SER A 156 1.06 -32.49 4.49
N HIS A 157 1.17 -32.66 5.82
CA HIS A 157 1.45 -31.53 6.72
C HIS A 157 2.77 -30.84 6.37
N GLU A 158 3.78 -31.62 5.97
CA GLU A 158 5.09 -31.10 5.55
C GLU A 158 4.97 -30.25 4.28
N ASP A 159 4.21 -30.69 3.28
CA ASP A 159 3.99 -29.92 2.06
C ASP A 159 3.15 -28.66 2.31
N ARG A 160 2.11 -28.74 3.15
CA ARG A 160 1.32 -27.57 3.52
C ARG A 160 2.17 -26.53 4.25
N ALA A 161 3.06 -26.94 5.15
CA ALA A 161 3.91 -26.04 5.92
C ALA A 161 4.87 -25.23 5.02
N LYS A 162 5.21 -25.72 3.81
CA LYS A 162 6.01 -24.96 2.83
C LYS A 162 5.31 -23.67 2.38
N LEU A 163 3.99 -23.58 2.50
CA LEU A 163 3.22 -22.40 2.10
C LEU A 163 3.17 -21.32 3.19
N ASP A 164 3.58 -21.63 4.42
CA ASP A 164 3.60 -20.67 5.54
C ASP A 164 4.62 -19.56 5.24
N GLY A 165 4.23 -18.32 5.53
CA GLY A 165 4.95 -17.11 5.13
C GLY A 165 4.66 -16.63 3.71
N LEU A 166 3.91 -17.38 2.90
CA LEU A 166 3.56 -17.01 1.52
C LEU A 166 2.09 -16.60 1.36
N TYR A 167 1.15 -17.40 1.89
CA TYR A 167 -0.29 -17.17 1.69
C TYR A 167 -0.83 -16.01 2.54
N GLU A 168 -0.08 -15.58 3.55
CA GLU A 168 -0.41 -14.46 4.45
C GLU A 168 -0.27 -13.10 3.76
N CYS A 169 0.25 -13.07 2.52
CA CYS A 169 0.33 -11.86 1.72
C CYS A 169 -1.07 -11.27 1.48
N ILE A 170 -1.31 -10.09 2.06
CA ILE A 170 -2.58 -9.35 1.93
C ILE A 170 -2.64 -8.43 0.70
N LEU A 171 -1.69 -8.56 -0.23
CA LEU A 171 -1.60 -7.77 -1.46
C LEU A 171 -1.62 -6.24 -1.25
N CYS A 172 -1.01 -5.74 -0.18
CA CYS A 172 -0.98 -4.31 0.15
C CYS A 172 -0.03 -3.45 -0.71
N ALA A 173 0.81 -4.08 -1.53
CA ALA A 173 1.85 -3.46 -2.37
C ALA A 173 2.97 -2.69 -1.64
N CYS A 174 3.04 -2.71 -0.30
CA CYS A 174 4.11 -2.03 0.46
C CYS A 174 5.52 -2.48 0.04
N CYS A 175 5.73 -3.78 -0.17
CA CYS A 175 7.02 -4.34 -0.58
C CYS A 175 7.39 -3.98 -2.03
N SER A 176 6.44 -4.03 -2.96
CA SER A 176 6.73 -3.66 -4.36
C SER A 176 7.07 -2.19 -4.47
N THR A 177 6.34 -1.34 -3.75
CA THR A 177 6.55 0.12 -3.75
C THR A 177 7.67 0.58 -2.83
N SER A 178 8.35 -0.32 -2.11
CA SER A 178 9.62 -0.02 -1.42
C SER A 178 10.84 -0.45 -2.24
N CYS A 179 10.65 -1.20 -3.32
CA CYS A 179 11.73 -1.77 -4.13
C CYS A 179 12.17 -0.80 -5.23
N PRO A 180 13.42 -0.28 -5.20
CA PRO A 180 13.90 0.62 -6.24
C PRO A 180 13.92 0.00 -7.64
N SER A 181 14.17 -1.32 -7.76
CA SER A 181 14.10 -2.00 -9.07
C SER A 181 12.69 -1.92 -9.67
N TYR A 182 11.66 -2.05 -8.83
CA TYR A 182 10.26 -1.91 -9.25
C TYR A 182 9.89 -0.45 -9.56
N TRP A 183 10.53 0.52 -8.91
CA TRP A 183 10.40 1.93 -9.29
C TRP A 183 10.87 2.11 -10.73
N TRP A 184 12.10 1.71 -11.03
CA TRP A 184 12.69 1.96 -12.34
C TRP A 184 12.11 1.11 -13.47
N ASN A 185 11.75 -0.14 -13.18
CA ASN A 185 11.41 -1.14 -14.20
C ASN A 185 10.10 -1.86 -13.91
N GLY A 186 9.16 -1.26 -13.17
CA GLY A 186 7.90 -1.91 -12.81
C GLY A 186 7.00 -2.27 -14.00
N ASP A 187 7.34 -1.85 -15.22
CA ASP A 187 6.72 -2.30 -16.48
C ASP A 187 7.18 -3.70 -16.91
N ARG A 188 8.35 -4.15 -16.45
CA ARG A 188 8.97 -5.44 -16.83
C ARG A 188 9.22 -6.34 -15.63
N TYR A 189 9.63 -5.75 -14.50
CA TYR A 189 9.87 -6.45 -13.26
C TYR A 189 8.56 -6.61 -12.47
N LEU A 190 8.18 -7.85 -12.20
CA LEU A 190 6.93 -8.20 -11.49
C LEU A 190 6.88 -7.69 -10.05
N GLY A 191 8.04 -7.50 -9.41
CA GLY A 191 8.12 -7.04 -8.03
C GLY A 191 7.93 -8.15 -6.97
N PRO A 192 8.34 -7.87 -5.73
CA PRO A 192 8.40 -8.86 -4.65
C PRO A 192 7.04 -9.48 -4.30
N ALA A 193 5.95 -8.72 -4.30
CA ALA A 193 4.63 -9.28 -3.96
C ALA A 193 4.18 -10.34 -4.97
N VAL A 194 4.34 -10.04 -6.26
CA VAL A 194 3.92 -10.94 -7.34
C VAL A 194 4.84 -12.14 -7.41
N LEU A 195 6.15 -11.97 -7.24
CA LEU A 195 7.11 -13.08 -7.20
C LEU A 195 6.89 -14.00 -5.99
N LEU A 196 6.55 -13.46 -4.81
CA LEU A 196 6.15 -14.25 -3.65
C LEU A 196 4.91 -15.10 -3.95
N GLN A 197 3.90 -14.49 -4.59
CA GLN A 197 2.67 -15.20 -4.98
C GLN A 197 2.91 -16.23 -6.08
N ALA A 198 3.80 -15.98 -7.04
CA ALA A 198 4.19 -16.97 -8.03
C ALA A 198 4.87 -18.17 -7.36
N TYR A 199 5.81 -17.90 -6.44
CA TYR A 199 6.48 -18.95 -5.68
C TYR A 199 5.52 -19.79 -4.84
N ARG A 200 4.51 -19.15 -4.22
CA ARG A 200 3.42 -19.83 -3.49
C ARG A 200 2.71 -20.89 -4.33
N TRP A 201 2.55 -20.68 -5.63
CA TRP A 201 1.94 -21.67 -6.52
C TRP A 201 2.95 -22.68 -7.04
N LEU A 202 4.19 -22.26 -7.33
CA LEU A 202 5.26 -23.14 -7.79
C LEU A 202 5.57 -24.29 -6.82
N ILE A 203 5.45 -24.05 -5.50
CA ILE A 203 5.78 -25.04 -4.47
C ILE A 203 4.57 -25.72 -3.83
N ASP A 204 3.35 -25.38 -4.26
CA ASP A 204 2.16 -26.08 -3.76
C ASP A 204 2.12 -27.48 -4.37
N SER A 205 2.23 -28.52 -3.53
CA SER A 205 2.30 -29.91 -3.97
C SER A 205 1.07 -30.39 -4.77
N ARG A 206 0.00 -29.60 -4.79
CA ARG A 206 -1.23 -29.88 -5.53
C ARG A 206 -1.24 -29.24 -6.91
N ASP A 207 -0.35 -28.29 -7.19
CA ASP A 207 -0.28 -27.60 -8.48
C ASP A 207 0.61 -28.37 -9.44
N GLU A 208 0.11 -28.64 -10.64
CA GLU A 208 0.79 -29.44 -11.67
C GLU A 208 1.35 -28.59 -12.82
N ALA A 209 1.31 -27.26 -12.70
CA ALA A 209 1.71 -26.33 -13.76
C ALA A 209 3.10 -25.71 -13.54
N THR A 210 4.02 -26.38 -12.84
CA THR A 210 5.36 -25.84 -12.53
C THR A 210 6.12 -25.38 -13.77
N GLY A 211 6.09 -26.15 -14.86
CA GLY A 211 6.76 -25.78 -16.12
C GLY A 211 6.21 -24.48 -16.70
N GLU A 212 4.89 -24.41 -16.90
CA GLU A 212 4.20 -23.23 -17.45
C GLU A 212 4.41 -21.97 -16.58
N ARG A 213 4.51 -22.12 -15.26
CA ARG A 213 4.74 -20.99 -14.33
C ARG A 213 6.17 -20.45 -14.36
N LEU A 214 7.13 -21.22 -14.85
CA LEU A 214 8.55 -20.83 -14.92
C LEU A 214 8.94 -20.24 -16.29
N ASP A 215 8.15 -20.52 -17.33
CA ASP A 215 8.30 -19.96 -18.68
C ASP A 215 7.87 -18.48 -18.76
#